data_AF-F9G6X2-F1
#
_entry.id   AF-F9G6X2-F1
#
_cell.length_a   1.000
_cell.length_b   1.000
_cell.length_c   1.000
_cell.angle_alpha   90.00
_cell.angle_beta   90.00
_cell.angle_gamma   90.00
#
_symmetry.space_group_name_H-M   'P 1'
#
loop_
_entity.id
_entity.type
_entity.pdbx_description
1 polymer ?
#
loop_
_entity_poly.entity_id
_entity_poly.type
_entity_poly.pdbx_seq_one_letter_code
_entity_poly.pdbx_strand_id
1 'polypeptide(L)'
;MALQNIIQHLRARFGKYERLYDEEHFESESPSYKRCVPKRFGFPRFRKLTVYLILINLIILGLLIHSIRPLITLLVRNDELFAINFSVDHAAHPEAFQRPDGRKIPRILHQTAPNSSIPEIWATSQQSCKEAYSDFEYKLWTDDGAREFLKEEFPWYLDTWDNYPFPIQRADAIRYFVLYHFGGIYMDMDTYCNSSFPIDQIESLPGNDHALFKSTLPTGITNDFLISTAKHPAFASAVSRLASFHQTTRLWARLQPYAAIMLSTGPLFLTLAVQQYLLGQPILPSPTIHIMDPEMLLPYMTDFETATWHQSDAQVLKWLGDRPWTWFSLGFIGVIAGVYTFNCVLSRTFTTLYRKLL
;
A
#
# COMPACT_ATOMS: atom_id res chain seq x y z
N MET A 1 -63.06 45.47 23.29
CA MET A 1 -63.80 45.84 22.07
C MET A 1 -63.20 45.29 20.76
N ALA A 2 -62.41 44.19 20.76
CA ALA A 2 -61.97 43.56 19.51
C ALA A 2 -61.89 42.01 19.53
N LEU A 3 -61.94 41.35 20.69
CA LEU A 3 -61.80 39.88 20.78
C LEU A 3 -63.10 39.12 21.11
N GLN A 4 -64.13 39.77 21.66
CA GLN A 4 -65.43 39.14 21.95
C GLN A 4 -66.41 39.15 20.75
N ASN A 5 -66.30 40.11 19.83
CA ASN A 5 -67.19 40.20 18.65
C ASN A 5 -66.83 39.24 17.52
N ILE A 6 -65.58 38.74 17.44
CA ILE A 6 -65.18 37.78 16.39
C ILE A 6 -65.57 36.35 16.78
N ILE A 7 -65.51 36.01 18.07
CA ILE A 7 -65.86 34.68 18.59
C ILE A 7 -67.39 34.46 18.58
N GLN A 8 -68.22 35.51 18.69
CA GLN A 8 -69.67 35.41 18.51
C GLN A 8 -70.10 35.32 17.04
N HIS A 9 -69.37 35.95 16.10
CA HIS A 9 -69.75 35.92 14.67
C HIS A 9 -69.46 34.59 13.98
N LEU A 10 -68.46 33.82 14.44
CA LEU A 10 -68.13 32.52 13.84
C LEU A 10 -68.98 31.37 14.39
N ARG A 11 -69.53 31.50 15.60
CA ARG A 11 -70.44 30.49 16.20
C ARG A 11 -71.89 30.56 15.69
N ALA A 12 -72.28 31.66 15.05
CA ALA A 12 -73.66 31.87 14.59
C ALA A 12 -73.94 31.40 13.14
N ARG A 13 -72.93 30.99 12.35
CA ARG A 13 -73.11 30.81 10.90
C ARG A 13 -73.09 29.37 10.36
N PHE A 14 -72.72 28.35 11.15
CA PHE A 14 -72.65 26.97 10.62
C PHE A 14 -73.23 25.88 11.55
N GLY A 15 -74.14 26.27 12.44
CA GLY A 15 -74.98 25.34 13.17
C GLY A 15 -76.39 25.27 12.58
N LYS A 16 -76.63 24.38 11.61
CA LYS A 16 -77.88 23.60 11.55
C LYS A 16 -77.82 22.49 10.50
N TYR A 17 -78.07 21.31 11.02
CA TYR A 17 -78.25 20.04 10.36
C TYR A 17 -79.64 19.98 9.68
N GLU A 18 -79.69 19.19 8.60
CA GLU A 18 -80.77 18.29 8.16
C GLU A 18 -81.95 18.74 7.28
N ARG A 19 -82.03 18.00 6.14
CA ARG A 19 -83.17 17.27 5.53
C ARG A 19 -84.04 17.95 4.45
N LEU A 20 -84.16 17.23 3.32
CA LEU A 20 -85.33 16.89 2.46
C LEU A 20 -84.96 16.96 0.95
N TYR A 21 -84.70 15.80 0.30
CA TYR A 21 -85.61 14.97 -0.54
C TYR A 21 -86.02 15.62 -1.88
N ASP A 22 -85.63 15.00 -3.02
CA ASP A 22 -86.57 14.51 -4.05
C ASP A 22 -85.89 13.67 -5.15
N GLU A 23 -86.70 12.83 -5.78
CA GLU A 23 -86.43 11.62 -6.56
C GLU A 23 -86.17 11.81 -8.09
N GLU A 24 -85.89 10.66 -8.73
CA GLU A 24 -86.20 10.27 -10.13
C GLU A 24 -85.08 10.14 -11.19
N HIS A 25 -84.79 8.86 -11.49
CA HIS A 25 -84.68 8.17 -12.79
C HIS A 25 -83.95 8.79 -13.99
N PHE A 26 -82.90 8.11 -14.49
CA PHE A 26 -83.05 7.17 -15.63
C PHE A 26 -81.74 6.39 -15.88
N GLU A 27 -81.89 5.10 -16.21
CA GLU A 27 -80.83 4.18 -16.64
C GLU A 27 -80.18 4.62 -17.97
N SER A 28 -78.86 4.49 -18.08
CA SER A 28 -78.24 4.06 -19.36
C SER A 28 -76.90 3.35 -19.12
N GLU A 29 -76.68 2.32 -19.90
CA GLU A 29 -75.68 1.28 -19.74
C GLU A 29 -74.26 1.70 -20.19
N SER A 30 -73.25 1.41 -19.34
CA SER A 30 -71.85 1.04 -19.67
C SER A 30 -70.89 2.06 -20.35
N PRO A 31 -69.54 1.91 -20.31
CA PRO A 31 -68.71 0.88 -19.66
C PRO A 31 -67.60 1.42 -18.71
N SER A 32 -67.39 0.67 -17.62
CA SER A 32 -66.09 0.36 -16.95
C SER A 32 -64.94 1.38 -17.05
N TYR A 33 -64.95 2.40 -16.17
CA TYR A 33 -63.70 3.01 -15.70
C TYR A 33 -63.27 2.30 -14.41
N LYS A 34 -62.45 1.24 -14.53
CA LYS A 34 -61.76 0.65 -13.37
C LYS A 34 -60.82 1.71 -12.81
N ARG A 35 -61.29 2.44 -11.79
CA ARG A 35 -60.47 3.28 -10.94
C ARG A 35 -59.39 2.38 -10.34
N CYS A 36 -58.17 2.50 -10.85
CA CYS A 36 -57.01 1.79 -10.32
C CYS A 36 -56.70 2.38 -8.94
N VAL A 37 -57.40 1.88 -7.91
CA VAL A 37 -56.99 2.08 -6.52
C VAL A 37 -55.56 1.54 -6.43
N PRO A 38 -54.57 2.33 -5.99
CA PRO A 38 -53.24 1.79 -5.79
C PRO A 38 -53.38 0.67 -4.77
N LYS A 39 -53.10 -0.57 -5.20
CA LYS A 39 -52.87 -1.67 -4.27
C LYS A 39 -51.88 -1.14 -3.25
N ARG A 40 -52.25 -1.23 -1.96
CA ARG A 40 -51.34 -1.02 -0.83
C ARG A 40 -49.97 -1.53 -1.23
N PHE A 41 -48.94 -0.68 -1.10
CA PHE A 41 -47.55 -1.11 -1.09
C PHE A 41 -47.40 -2.13 0.04
N GLY A 42 -47.72 -3.39 -0.25
CA GLY A 42 -47.40 -4.51 0.59
C GLY A 42 -45.91 -4.70 0.46
N PHE A 43 -45.14 -4.18 1.42
CA PHE A 43 -43.75 -4.56 1.60
C PHE A 43 -43.67 -6.10 1.58
N PRO A 44 -42.99 -6.72 0.60
CA PRO A 44 -42.77 -8.16 0.64
C PRO A 44 -41.92 -8.49 1.88
N ARG A 45 -41.75 -9.79 2.20
CA ARG A 45 -40.91 -10.35 3.29
C ARG A 45 -39.42 -9.92 3.25
N PHE A 46 -39.12 -8.63 3.27
CA PHE A 46 -37.80 -8.02 3.08
C PHE A 46 -36.95 -8.00 4.35
N ARG A 47 -37.54 -8.16 5.54
CA ARG A 47 -36.77 -8.07 6.81
C ARG A 47 -35.60 -9.04 6.91
N LYS A 48 -35.77 -10.31 6.49
CA LYS A 48 -34.68 -11.30 6.58
C LYS A 48 -33.58 -11.05 5.54
N LEU A 49 -33.95 -10.75 4.28
CA LEU A 49 -32.99 -10.47 3.22
C LEU A 49 -32.16 -9.21 3.51
N THR A 50 -32.81 -8.13 3.96
CA THR A 50 -32.10 -6.90 4.36
C THR A 50 -31.13 -7.16 5.50
N VAL A 51 -31.50 -7.98 6.49
CA VAL A 51 -30.58 -8.37 7.58
C VAL A 51 -29.38 -9.17 7.03
N TYR A 52 -29.59 -10.13 6.13
CA TYR A 52 -28.47 -10.86 5.50
C TYR A 52 -27.55 -9.96 4.69
N LEU A 53 -28.11 -9.02 3.92
CA LEU A 53 -27.30 -8.05 3.17
C LEU A 53 -26.47 -7.18 4.11
N ILE A 54 -27.04 -6.67 5.20
CA ILE A 54 -26.30 -5.88 6.19
C ILE A 54 -25.17 -6.72 6.81
N LEU A 55 -25.45 -7.96 7.21
CA LEU A 55 -24.42 -8.85 7.79
C LEU A 55 -23.28 -9.12 6.80
N ILE A 56 -23.58 -9.39 5.53
CA ILE A 56 -22.57 -9.59 4.49
C ILE A 56 -21.72 -8.33 4.31
N ASN A 57 -22.34 -7.15 4.23
CA ASN A 57 -21.61 -5.89 4.10
C ASN A 57 -20.72 -5.61 5.32
N LEU A 58 -21.18 -5.92 6.54
CA LEU A 58 -20.37 -5.78 7.76
C LEU A 58 -19.17 -6.75 7.76
N ILE A 59 -19.35 -7.99 7.29
CA ILE A 59 -18.25 -8.95 7.13
C ILE A 59 -17.23 -8.43 6.11
N ILE A 60 -17.69 -7.96 4.94
CA ILE A 60 -16.82 -7.39 3.91
C ILE A 60 -16.06 -6.17 4.46
N LEU A 61 -16.75 -5.27 5.16
CA LEU A 61 -16.12 -4.11 5.78
C LEU A 61 -15.07 -4.52 6.82
N GLY A 62 -15.36 -5.51 7.66
CA GLY A 62 -14.41 -6.05 8.63
C GLY A 62 -13.17 -6.65 7.96
N LEU A 63 -13.35 -7.42 6.87
CA LEU A 63 -12.25 -7.97 6.07
C LEU A 63 -11.42 -6.87 5.40
N LEU A 64 -12.06 -5.82 4.87
CA LEU A 64 -11.38 -4.67 4.28
C LEU A 64 -10.54 -3.95 5.32
N ILE A 65 -11.11 -3.61 6.48
CA ILE A 65 -10.39 -2.97 7.60
C ILE A 65 -9.19 -3.85 8.03
N HIS A 66 -9.40 -5.16 8.13
CA HIS A 66 -8.32 -6.09 8.45
C HIS A 66 -7.20 -6.07 7.39
N SER A 67 -7.56 -6.05 6.10
CA SER A 67 -6.59 -6.04 5.00
C SER A 67 -5.77 -4.75 4.92
N ILE A 68 -6.36 -3.60 5.25
CA ILE A 68 -5.66 -2.29 5.24
C ILE A 68 -5.00 -1.96 6.57
N ARG A 69 -5.18 -2.78 7.61
CA ARG A 69 -4.60 -2.57 8.95
C ARG A 69 -3.09 -2.28 8.92
N PRO A 70 -2.25 -2.98 8.12
CA PRO A 70 -0.82 -2.66 8.05
C PRO A 70 -0.56 -1.22 7.58
N LEU A 71 -1.33 -0.72 6.62
CA LEU A 71 -1.21 0.65 6.11
C LEU A 71 -1.72 1.68 7.12
N ILE A 72 -2.81 1.39 7.83
CA ILE A 72 -3.29 2.25 8.94
C ILE A 72 -2.21 2.31 10.04
N THR A 73 -1.60 1.17 10.36
CA THR A 73 -0.53 1.11 11.37
C THR A 73 0.67 1.93 10.93
N LEU A 74 1.07 1.82 9.66
CA LEU A 74 2.15 2.63 9.08
C LEU A 74 1.84 4.13 9.23
N LEU A 75 0.65 4.57 8.85
CA LEU A 75 0.24 5.97 8.92
C LEU A 75 0.21 6.52 10.36
N VAL A 76 -0.24 5.73 11.33
CA VAL A 76 -0.43 6.19 12.72
C VAL A 76 0.83 6.05 13.56
N ARG A 77 1.67 5.06 13.28
CA ARG A 77 2.87 4.71 14.07
C ARG A 77 4.16 4.89 13.29
N ASN A 78 4.16 5.69 12.22
CA ASN A 78 5.34 5.95 11.40
C ASN A 78 6.52 6.43 12.26
N ASP A 79 6.30 7.43 13.11
CA ASP A 79 7.38 8.04 13.89
C ASP A 79 7.92 7.08 14.97
N GLU A 80 7.10 6.16 15.48
CA GLU A 80 7.56 5.15 16.44
C GLU A 80 8.42 4.06 15.77
N LEU A 81 8.03 3.67 14.55
CA LEU A 81 8.67 2.57 13.82
C LEU A 81 9.85 3.03 12.96
N PHE A 82 9.74 4.21 12.37
CA PHE A 82 10.60 4.70 11.32
C PHE A 82 11.18 6.11 11.57
N ALA A 83 11.20 6.59 12.83
CA ALA A 83 11.90 7.84 13.14
C ALA A 83 13.39 7.74 12.79
N ILE A 84 13.93 8.87 12.32
CA ILE A 84 15.36 9.05 12.12
C ILE A 84 16.06 8.86 13.46
N ASN A 85 16.98 7.91 13.52
CA ASN A 85 17.72 7.56 14.73
C ASN A 85 19.23 7.41 14.50
N PHE A 86 19.69 7.68 13.27
CA PHE A 86 21.09 7.63 12.89
C PHE A 86 21.48 8.82 12.01
N SER A 87 22.61 9.44 12.32
CA SER A 87 23.20 10.54 11.58
C SER A 87 24.71 10.33 11.49
N VAL A 88 25.28 10.58 10.31
CA VAL A 88 26.73 10.50 10.09
C VAL A 88 27.42 11.70 10.72
N ASP A 89 28.48 11.47 11.48
CA ASP A 89 29.41 12.53 11.88
C ASP A 89 30.42 12.75 10.75
N HIS A 90 30.23 13.81 9.97
CA HIS A 90 31.12 14.17 8.86
C HIS A 90 32.49 14.69 9.31
N ALA A 91 32.64 15.11 10.58
CA ALA A 91 33.90 15.59 11.12
C ALA A 91 34.76 14.46 11.72
N ALA A 92 34.17 13.27 11.93
CA ALA A 92 34.89 12.14 12.49
C ALA A 92 35.94 11.60 11.50
N HIS A 93 37.19 11.51 11.94
CA HIS A 93 38.25 10.90 11.16
C HIS A 93 38.10 9.36 11.12
N PRO A 94 38.32 8.69 9.97
CA PRO A 94 38.23 7.23 9.87
C PRO A 94 39.12 6.48 10.87
N GLU A 95 40.26 7.06 11.23
CA GLU A 95 41.21 6.52 12.20
C GLU A 95 40.71 6.58 13.66
N ALA A 96 39.68 7.38 13.95
CA ALA A 96 39.08 7.47 15.29
C ALA A 96 38.30 6.19 15.67
N PHE A 97 37.94 5.37 14.68
CA PHE A 97 37.26 4.09 14.86
C PHE A 97 38.29 2.94 14.81
N GLN A 98 39.27 2.94 15.73
CA GLN A 98 40.25 1.84 15.83
C GLN A 98 39.55 0.54 16.21
N ARG A 99 39.78 -0.50 15.40
CA ARG A 99 39.07 -1.80 15.37
C ARG A 99 39.52 -2.74 16.50
N PRO A 100 38.70 -3.00 17.54
CA PRO A 100 39.06 -3.92 18.60
C PRO A 100 38.72 -5.37 18.25
N ASP A 101 37.70 -5.62 17.41
CA ASP A 101 37.29 -6.95 16.95
C ASP A 101 36.50 -6.85 15.61
N GLY A 102 36.41 -7.96 14.88
CA GLY A 102 36.07 -8.07 13.45
C GLY A 102 34.93 -7.21 12.87
N ARG A 103 35.09 -6.84 11.59
CA ARG A 103 34.07 -6.16 10.77
C ARG A 103 32.73 -6.91 10.85
N LYS A 104 31.67 -6.20 11.23
CA LYS A 104 30.30 -6.75 11.35
C LYS A 104 29.56 -6.70 10.02
N ILE A 105 29.78 -5.62 9.25
CA ILE A 105 29.18 -5.40 7.93
C ILE A 105 30.21 -5.77 6.86
N PRO A 106 29.96 -6.83 6.06
CA PRO A 106 30.87 -7.25 5.01
C PRO A 106 31.14 -6.14 3.99
N ARG A 107 32.40 -6.01 3.56
CA ARG A 107 32.82 -4.99 2.59
C ARG A 107 32.53 -5.48 1.17
N ILE A 108 31.23 -5.59 0.86
CA ILE A 108 30.70 -6.01 -0.42
C ILE A 108 29.74 -4.93 -0.92
N LEU A 109 29.93 -4.50 -2.16
CA LEU A 109 29.01 -3.62 -2.88
C LEU A 109 28.21 -4.45 -3.88
N HIS A 110 26.88 -4.45 -3.71
CA HIS A 110 25.93 -5.10 -4.58
C HIS A 110 25.22 -4.08 -5.48
N GLN A 111 25.16 -4.39 -6.78
CA GLN A 111 24.30 -3.70 -7.74
C GLN A 111 23.60 -4.75 -8.62
N THR A 112 22.46 -4.38 -9.20
CA THR A 112 21.68 -5.27 -10.08
C THR A 112 21.62 -4.73 -11.49
N ALA A 113 21.61 -5.63 -12.48
CA ALA A 113 21.38 -5.29 -13.87
C ALA A 113 20.63 -6.42 -14.57
N PRO A 114 19.91 -6.15 -15.67
CA PRO A 114 19.28 -7.23 -16.43
C PRO A 114 20.29 -8.26 -16.95
N ASN A 115 21.48 -7.81 -17.35
CA ASN A 115 22.56 -8.64 -17.86
C ASN A 115 23.92 -7.96 -17.64
N SER A 116 25.01 -8.58 -18.13
CA SER A 116 26.38 -8.06 -17.97
C SER A 116 26.68 -6.82 -18.82
N SER A 117 25.87 -6.52 -19.83
CA SER A 117 26.03 -5.35 -20.68
C SER A 117 25.28 -4.18 -20.08
N ILE A 118 26.02 -3.32 -19.36
CA ILE A 118 25.44 -2.17 -18.67
C ILE A 118 25.03 -1.08 -19.67
N PRO A 119 23.76 -0.63 -19.65
CA PRO A 119 23.32 0.51 -20.45
C PRO A 119 24.16 1.77 -20.21
N GLU A 120 24.39 2.55 -21.27
CA GLU A 120 25.23 3.76 -21.21
C GLU A 120 24.76 4.78 -20.15
N ILE A 121 23.44 4.88 -19.95
CA ILE A 121 22.83 5.74 -18.91
C ILE A 121 23.30 5.42 -17.49
N TRP A 122 23.73 4.18 -17.23
CA TRP A 122 24.23 3.74 -15.92
C TRP A 122 25.74 3.52 -15.87
N ALA A 123 26.45 3.64 -17.00
CA ALA A 123 27.87 3.34 -17.07
C ALA A 123 28.69 4.27 -16.15
N THR A 124 28.39 5.57 -16.19
CA THR A 124 29.08 6.59 -15.39
C THR A 124 28.81 6.41 -13.89
N SER A 125 27.54 6.22 -13.50
CA SER A 125 27.15 6.00 -12.10
C SER A 125 27.76 4.72 -11.55
N GLN A 126 27.65 3.60 -12.27
CA GLN A 126 28.28 2.34 -11.88
C GLN A 126 29.80 2.50 -11.66
N GLN A 127 30.48 3.13 -12.62
CA GLN A 127 31.93 3.30 -12.53
C GLN A 127 32.33 4.17 -11.33
N SER A 128 31.61 5.26 -11.07
CA SER A 128 31.84 6.11 -9.90
C SER A 128 31.75 5.32 -8.58
N CYS A 129 30.78 4.40 -8.47
CA CYS A 129 30.61 3.57 -7.29
C CYS A 129 31.69 2.50 -7.16
N LYS A 130 32.15 1.90 -8.25
CA LYS A 130 33.30 0.98 -8.22
C LYS A 130 34.59 1.67 -7.80
N GLU A 131 34.77 2.94 -8.17
CA GLU A 131 35.92 3.75 -7.76
C GLU A 131 35.83 4.15 -6.28
N ALA A 132 34.66 4.68 -5.87
CA ALA A 132 34.40 5.09 -4.49
C ALA A 132 34.52 3.92 -3.50
N TYR A 133 34.13 2.72 -3.89
CA TYR A 133 34.18 1.49 -3.09
C TYR A 133 35.27 0.52 -3.58
N SER A 134 36.41 1.04 -4.02
CA SER A 134 37.50 0.21 -4.59
C SER A 134 38.15 -0.76 -3.60
N ASP A 135 37.96 -0.58 -2.30
CA ASP A 135 38.36 -1.49 -1.23
C ASP A 135 37.29 -2.56 -0.88
N PHE A 136 36.15 -2.55 -1.56
CA PHE A 136 35.06 -3.51 -1.40
C PHE A 136 35.09 -4.56 -2.52
N GLU A 137 34.59 -5.75 -2.22
CA GLU A 137 34.24 -6.70 -3.27
C GLU A 137 33.03 -6.17 -4.05
N TYR A 138 33.16 -6.02 -5.36
CA TYR A 138 32.05 -5.63 -6.22
C TYR A 138 31.31 -6.86 -6.76
N LYS A 139 30.00 -6.95 -6.49
CA LYS A 139 29.11 -7.99 -7.01
C LYS A 139 28.01 -7.39 -7.86
N LEU A 140 28.06 -7.69 -9.16
CA LEU A 140 26.98 -7.41 -10.10
C LEU A 140 26.05 -8.62 -10.18
N TRP A 141 24.78 -8.43 -9.84
CA TRP A 141 23.74 -9.45 -9.93
C TRP A 141 22.95 -9.27 -11.23
N THR A 142 23.23 -10.14 -12.22
CA THR A 142 22.42 -10.24 -13.44
C THR A 142 21.15 -11.04 -13.18
N ASP A 143 20.13 -10.93 -14.05
CA ASP A 143 18.90 -11.76 -13.90
C ASP A 143 19.25 -13.27 -13.86
N ASP A 144 20.19 -13.72 -14.70
CA ASP A 144 20.64 -15.12 -14.74
C ASP A 144 21.43 -15.49 -13.48
N GLY A 145 22.40 -14.67 -13.07
CA GLY A 145 23.22 -14.95 -11.89
C GLY A 145 22.42 -14.88 -10.58
N ALA A 146 21.46 -13.97 -10.50
CA ALA A 146 20.50 -13.89 -9.40
C ALA A 146 19.63 -15.15 -9.34
N ARG A 147 19.15 -15.63 -10.50
CA ARG A 147 18.34 -16.86 -10.58
C ARG A 147 19.15 -18.09 -10.17
N GLU A 148 20.40 -18.20 -10.59
CA GLU A 148 21.30 -19.30 -10.19
C GLU A 148 21.55 -19.28 -8.67
N PHE A 149 21.87 -18.13 -8.11
CA PHE A 149 22.02 -17.97 -6.66
C PHE A 149 20.73 -18.34 -5.90
N LEU A 150 19.56 -17.90 -6.36
CA LEU A 150 18.29 -18.27 -5.76
C LEU A 150 18.03 -19.78 -5.87
N LYS A 151 18.43 -20.42 -6.98
CA LYS A 151 18.29 -21.87 -7.15
C LYS A 151 19.11 -22.66 -6.14
N GLU A 152 20.31 -22.18 -5.83
CA GLU A 152 21.22 -22.85 -4.89
C GLU A 152 20.82 -22.59 -3.43
N GLU A 153 20.55 -21.33 -3.09
CA GLU A 153 20.40 -20.90 -1.69
C GLU A 153 18.93 -20.78 -1.24
N PHE A 154 18.00 -20.52 -2.16
CA PHE A 154 16.59 -20.25 -1.87
C PHE A 154 15.62 -20.91 -2.88
N PRO A 155 15.75 -22.23 -3.16
CA PRO A 155 15.04 -22.87 -4.27
C PRO A 155 13.52 -22.77 -4.18
N TRP A 156 12.98 -22.60 -2.97
CA TRP A 156 11.54 -22.39 -2.72
C TRP A 156 10.99 -21.11 -3.35
N TYR A 157 11.85 -20.16 -3.71
CA TYR A 157 11.45 -18.86 -4.24
C TYR A 157 11.43 -18.79 -5.77
N LEU A 158 12.02 -19.76 -6.46
CA LEU A 158 12.18 -19.72 -7.92
C LEU A 158 10.87 -19.56 -8.69
N ASP A 159 9.79 -20.20 -8.25
CA ASP A 159 8.48 -20.05 -8.91
C ASP A 159 7.99 -18.60 -8.85
N THR A 160 8.20 -17.90 -7.72
CA THR A 160 7.85 -16.48 -7.62
C THR A 160 8.75 -15.64 -8.51
N TRP A 161 10.07 -15.92 -8.49
CA TRP A 161 11.05 -15.21 -9.31
C TRP A 161 10.74 -15.26 -10.81
N ASP A 162 10.49 -16.47 -11.31
CA ASP A 162 10.23 -16.74 -12.73
C ASP A 162 8.91 -16.12 -13.21
N ASN A 163 7.97 -15.90 -12.30
CA ASN A 163 6.63 -15.36 -12.61
C ASN A 163 6.47 -13.86 -12.34
N TYR A 164 7.54 -13.13 -12.01
CA TYR A 164 7.46 -11.67 -11.90
C TYR A 164 7.09 -11.02 -13.24
N PRO A 165 6.00 -10.21 -13.31
CA PRO A 165 5.57 -9.59 -14.55
C PRO A 165 6.49 -8.45 -15.02
N PHE A 166 7.26 -7.83 -14.12
CA PHE A 166 8.12 -6.69 -14.43
C PHE A 166 9.58 -6.95 -14.02
N PRO A 167 10.58 -6.64 -14.88
CA PRO A 167 11.99 -6.84 -14.55
C PRO A 167 12.44 -6.13 -13.26
N ILE A 168 11.93 -4.92 -12.99
CA ILE A 168 12.25 -4.18 -11.76
C ILE A 168 11.91 -4.96 -10.49
N GLN A 169 10.87 -5.81 -10.51
CA GLN A 169 10.52 -6.62 -9.34
C GLN A 169 11.59 -7.68 -9.03
N ARG A 170 12.32 -8.15 -10.05
CA ARG A 170 13.47 -9.05 -9.85
C ARG A 170 14.64 -8.31 -9.21
N ALA A 171 14.99 -7.13 -9.70
CA ALA A 171 16.01 -6.26 -9.10
C ALA A 171 15.66 -5.87 -7.64
N ASP A 172 14.39 -5.55 -7.39
CA ASP A 172 13.86 -5.29 -6.05
C ASP A 172 13.89 -6.52 -5.15
N ALA A 173 13.55 -7.70 -5.65
CA ALA A 173 13.54 -8.92 -4.83
C ALA A 173 14.96 -9.35 -4.45
N ILE A 174 15.86 -9.42 -5.44
CA ILE A 174 17.21 -9.99 -5.24
C ILE A 174 18.02 -9.18 -4.24
N ARG A 175 17.87 -7.84 -4.19
CA ARG A 175 18.60 -7.00 -3.22
C ARG A 175 18.35 -7.43 -1.77
N TYR A 176 17.15 -7.91 -1.44
CA TYR A 176 16.84 -8.41 -0.10
C TYR A 176 17.49 -9.76 0.19
N PHE A 177 17.52 -10.66 -0.79
CA PHE A 177 18.17 -11.96 -0.63
C PHE A 177 19.69 -11.84 -0.48
N VAL A 178 20.33 -10.98 -1.29
CA VAL A 178 21.80 -10.83 -1.24
C VAL A 178 22.23 -10.13 0.04
N LEU A 179 21.50 -9.12 0.51
CA LEU A 179 21.76 -8.51 1.82
C LEU A 179 21.47 -9.48 2.98
N TYR A 180 20.41 -10.29 2.89
CA TYR A 180 20.17 -11.33 3.89
C TYR A 180 21.28 -12.39 3.90
N HIS A 181 21.77 -12.81 2.74
CA HIS A 181 22.75 -13.88 2.64
C HIS A 181 24.18 -13.39 2.94
N PHE A 182 24.63 -12.35 2.25
CA PHE A 182 26.00 -11.84 2.29
C PHE A 182 26.18 -10.64 3.22
N GLY A 183 25.13 -9.87 3.53
CA GLY A 183 25.26 -8.54 4.14
C GLY A 183 25.84 -7.52 3.14
N GLY A 184 26.45 -6.46 3.64
CA GLY A 184 27.12 -5.43 2.83
C GLY A 184 26.23 -4.26 2.46
N ILE A 185 26.56 -3.60 1.35
CA ILE A 185 25.83 -2.45 0.81
C ILE A 185 25.16 -2.85 -0.49
N TYR A 186 23.90 -2.47 -0.66
CA TYR A 186 23.22 -2.44 -1.95
C TYR A 186 22.97 -0.99 -2.37
N MET A 187 23.20 -0.68 -3.65
CA MET A 187 22.84 0.60 -4.26
C MET A 187 22.26 0.40 -5.67
N ASP A 188 21.27 1.21 -6.04
CA ASP A 188 20.72 1.20 -7.40
C ASP A 188 21.75 1.73 -8.44
N MET A 189 21.55 1.35 -9.71
CA MET A 189 22.49 1.64 -10.81
C MET A 189 22.50 3.10 -11.23
N ASP A 190 21.46 3.87 -10.90
CA ASP A 190 21.35 5.30 -11.14
C ASP A 190 21.83 6.15 -9.94
N THR A 191 22.56 5.55 -9.01
CA THR A 191 23.29 6.26 -7.96
C THR A 191 24.71 6.60 -8.43
N TYR A 192 25.05 7.88 -8.46
CA TYR A 192 26.43 8.35 -8.61
C TYR A 192 27.09 8.44 -7.24
N CYS A 193 28.28 7.86 -7.09
CA CYS A 193 29.03 7.85 -5.85
C CYS A 193 30.16 8.88 -5.87
N ASN A 194 30.07 9.85 -4.96
CA ASN A 194 31.09 10.86 -4.74
C ASN A 194 32.25 10.31 -3.87
N SER A 195 31.91 9.48 -2.88
CA SER A 195 32.87 8.83 -1.98
C SER A 195 32.22 7.64 -1.25
N SER A 196 33.03 6.77 -0.63
CA SER A 196 32.52 5.66 0.17
C SER A 196 31.76 6.16 1.41
N PHE A 197 30.59 5.59 1.66
CA PHE A 197 29.87 5.79 2.92
C PHE A 197 30.67 5.27 4.13
N PRO A 198 30.73 6.01 5.27
CA PRO A 198 31.56 5.64 6.43
C PRO A 198 30.88 4.57 7.30
N ILE A 199 30.86 3.32 6.82
CA ILE A 199 30.21 2.18 7.50
C ILE A 199 30.76 1.94 8.91
N ASP A 200 32.03 2.24 9.17
CA ASP A 200 32.64 2.04 10.49
C ASP A 200 31.90 2.82 11.60
N GLN A 201 31.20 3.92 11.28
CA GLN A 201 30.34 4.63 12.24
C GLN A 201 29.14 3.80 12.70
N ILE A 202 28.54 3.02 11.78
CA ILE A 202 27.45 2.09 12.12
C ILE A 202 28.01 0.94 12.97
N GLU A 203 29.16 0.39 12.58
CA GLU A 203 29.77 -0.75 13.27
C GLU A 203 30.22 -0.39 14.71
N SER A 204 30.50 0.89 14.97
CA SER A 204 30.83 1.42 16.29
C SER A 204 29.64 1.42 17.26
N LEU A 205 28.41 1.31 16.75
CA LEU A 205 27.22 1.26 17.58
C LEU A 205 27.14 -0.07 18.37
N PRO A 206 26.46 -0.07 19.54
CA PRO A 206 26.23 -1.29 20.30
C PRO A 206 25.45 -2.35 19.52
N GLY A 207 25.77 -3.62 19.76
CA GLY A 207 25.11 -4.76 19.10
C GLY A 207 25.96 -5.38 17.99
N ASN A 208 25.59 -6.58 17.55
CA ASN A 208 26.30 -7.31 16.49
C ASN A 208 25.58 -7.25 15.14
N ASP A 209 24.30 -6.91 15.15
CA ASP A 209 23.43 -6.86 13.99
C ASP A 209 23.00 -5.43 13.72
N HIS A 210 23.17 -5.00 12.47
CA HIS A 210 22.82 -3.66 12.03
C HIS A 210 22.20 -3.70 10.65
N ALA A 211 21.13 -2.95 10.44
CA ALA A 211 20.60 -2.64 9.13
C ALA A 211 20.29 -1.15 9.02
N LEU A 212 20.78 -0.50 7.98
CA LEU A 212 20.53 0.92 7.68
C LEU A 212 19.56 1.05 6.52
N PHE A 213 18.58 1.94 6.69
CA PHE A 213 17.62 2.33 5.68
C PHE A 213 17.59 3.85 5.51
N LYS A 214 17.37 4.32 4.28
CA LYS A 214 17.08 5.72 3.98
C LYS A 214 15.57 5.97 4.13
N SER A 215 15.17 6.99 4.89
CA SER A 215 13.76 7.35 5.08
C SER A 215 13.10 7.83 3.78
N THR A 216 11.77 7.78 3.69
CA THR A 216 11.00 8.30 2.54
C THR A 216 9.79 9.11 2.97
N LEU A 217 9.35 9.98 2.08
CA LEU A 217 8.08 10.69 2.22
C LEU A 217 6.93 9.94 1.52
N PRO A 218 5.69 9.99 2.04
CA PRO A 218 5.31 10.59 3.34
C PRO A 218 5.62 9.71 4.55
N THR A 219 5.84 8.41 4.38
CA THR A 219 6.06 7.44 5.48
C THR A 219 6.94 6.27 5.05
N GLY A 220 7.74 5.74 5.97
CA GLY A 220 8.50 4.51 5.79
C GLY A 220 9.93 4.71 5.28
N ILE A 221 10.41 3.74 4.51
CA ILE A 221 11.79 3.63 4.04
C ILE A 221 11.85 3.34 2.53
N THR A 222 12.95 3.76 1.91
CA THR A 222 13.30 3.43 0.52
C THR A 222 14.04 2.09 0.42
N ASN A 223 14.17 1.56 -0.79
CA ASN A 223 14.89 0.31 -1.05
C ASN A 223 16.09 0.48 -2.01
N ASP A 224 16.46 1.71 -2.34
CA ASP A 224 17.49 2.06 -3.34
C ASP A 224 18.91 2.09 -2.76
N PHE A 225 19.06 2.41 -1.46
CA PHE A 225 20.29 2.36 -0.70
C PHE A 225 20.06 1.61 0.62
N LEU A 226 20.76 0.50 0.81
CA LEU A 226 20.55 -0.41 1.94
C LEU A 226 21.90 -0.92 2.45
N ILE A 227 22.05 -0.99 3.77
CA ILE A 227 23.24 -1.59 4.41
C ILE A 227 22.77 -2.64 5.41
N SER A 228 23.44 -3.78 5.48
CA SER A 228 23.13 -4.79 6.49
C SER A 228 24.31 -5.64 6.91
N THR A 229 24.29 -6.09 8.16
CA THR A 229 24.96 -7.33 8.55
C THR A 229 24.29 -8.52 7.87
N ALA A 230 25.05 -9.57 7.60
CA ALA A 230 24.49 -10.80 7.05
C ALA A 230 23.47 -11.40 8.04
N LYS A 231 22.41 -12.01 7.49
CA LYS A 231 21.34 -12.70 8.23
C LYS A 231 20.50 -11.81 9.16
N HIS A 232 20.55 -10.49 8.99
CA HIS A 232 19.75 -9.57 9.80
C HIS A 232 18.24 -9.92 9.75
N PRO A 233 17.55 -10.05 10.90
CA PRO A 233 16.15 -10.50 10.96
C PRO A 233 15.14 -9.66 10.17
N ALA A 234 15.40 -8.36 10.00
CA ALA A 234 14.56 -7.50 9.16
C ALA A 234 14.56 -7.94 7.69
N PHE A 235 15.70 -8.35 7.13
CA PHE A 235 15.77 -8.89 5.77
C PHE A 235 15.21 -10.31 5.70
N ALA A 236 15.30 -11.10 6.77
CA ALA A 236 14.58 -12.38 6.85
C ALA A 236 13.05 -12.17 6.78
N SER A 237 12.53 -11.14 7.44
CA SER A 237 11.13 -10.73 7.35
C SER A 237 10.76 -10.32 5.92
N ALA A 238 11.61 -9.56 5.23
CA ALA A 238 11.40 -9.21 3.82
C ALA A 238 11.38 -10.48 2.93
N VAL A 239 12.46 -11.26 2.94
CA VAL A 239 12.60 -12.47 2.11
C VAL A 239 11.41 -13.42 2.27
N SER A 240 10.99 -13.70 3.51
CA SER A 240 9.88 -14.64 3.79
C SER A 240 8.51 -14.16 3.30
N ARG A 241 8.35 -12.87 2.97
CA ARG A 241 7.04 -12.27 2.64
C ARG A 241 6.86 -11.97 1.15
N LEU A 242 7.94 -11.84 0.39
CA LEU A 242 7.90 -11.48 -1.04
C LEU A 242 6.90 -12.30 -1.85
N ALA A 243 6.91 -13.63 -1.69
CA ALA A 243 6.02 -14.54 -2.43
C ALA A 243 4.53 -14.26 -2.16
N SER A 244 4.17 -13.98 -0.90
CA SER A 244 2.79 -13.66 -0.52
C SER A 244 2.31 -12.33 -1.11
N PHE A 245 3.19 -11.33 -1.11
CA PHE A 245 2.89 -10.04 -1.72
C PHE A 245 2.77 -10.15 -3.24
N HIS A 246 3.67 -10.87 -3.91
CA HIS A 246 3.54 -11.17 -5.34
C HIS A 246 2.21 -11.87 -5.66
N GLN A 247 1.83 -12.91 -4.89
CA GLN A 247 0.54 -13.60 -5.08
C GLN A 247 -0.67 -12.67 -4.95
N THR A 248 -0.58 -11.67 -4.08
CA THR A 248 -1.65 -10.70 -3.85
C THR A 248 -1.73 -9.65 -4.97
N THR A 249 -0.59 -9.26 -5.57
CA THR A 249 -0.55 -8.23 -6.62
C THR A 249 -0.68 -8.78 -8.04
N ARG A 250 -0.27 -10.03 -8.30
CA ARG A 250 -0.13 -10.59 -9.66
C ARG A 250 -1.37 -10.48 -10.54
N LEU A 251 -2.58 -10.59 -9.96
CA LEU A 251 -3.84 -10.60 -10.70
C LEU A 251 -4.19 -9.24 -11.31
N TRP A 252 -3.73 -8.15 -10.70
CA TRP A 252 -4.01 -6.77 -11.13
C TRP A 252 -2.74 -6.00 -11.49
N ALA A 253 -1.57 -6.64 -11.42
CA ALA A 253 -0.27 -6.02 -11.68
C ALA A 253 -0.20 -5.32 -13.04
N ARG A 254 -0.81 -5.88 -14.09
CA ARG A 254 -0.86 -5.25 -15.42
C ARG A 254 -1.83 -4.08 -15.53
N LEU A 255 -2.81 -3.98 -14.63
CA LEU A 255 -3.78 -2.88 -14.60
C LEU A 255 -3.22 -1.67 -13.86
N GLN A 256 -2.43 -1.89 -12.81
CA GLN A 256 -1.76 -0.85 -12.01
C GLN A 256 -0.29 -1.23 -11.75
N PRO A 257 0.57 -1.21 -12.78
CA PRO A 257 1.99 -1.56 -12.66
C PRO A 257 2.71 -0.90 -11.49
N TYR A 258 2.58 0.41 -11.32
CA TYR A 258 3.27 1.17 -10.31
C TYR A 258 2.90 0.76 -8.90
N ALA A 259 1.60 0.70 -8.60
CA ALA A 259 1.13 0.26 -7.29
C ALA A 259 1.53 -1.20 -7.02
N ALA A 260 1.51 -2.05 -8.06
CA ALA A 260 1.90 -3.45 -7.93
C ALA A 260 3.39 -3.61 -7.62
N ILE A 261 4.26 -2.88 -8.33
CA ILE A 261 5.71 -2.88 -8.10
C ILE A 261 6.01 -2.39 -6.69
N MET A 262 5.51 -1.21 -6.31
CA MET A 262 5.70 -0.63 -4.98
C MET A 262 5.29 -1.57 -3.86
N LEU A 263 4.10 -2.19 -3.97
CA LEU A 263 3.54 -3.06 -2.94
C LEU A 263 4.13 -4.47 -2.93
N SER A 264 4.63 -4.98 -4.06
CA SER A 264 5.08 -6.38 -4.14
C SER A 264 6.54 -6.58 -3.77
N THR A 265 7.41 -5.66 -4.21
CA THR A 265 8.86 -5.77 -4.06
C THR A 265 9.52 -4.43 -3.76
N GLY A 266 8.88 -3.30 -4.09
CA GLY A 266 9.47 -1.97 -3.95
C GLY A 266 9.51 -1.39 -2.52
N PRO A 267 9.69 -0.06 -2.40
CA PRO A 267 9.78 0.63 -1.11
C PRO A 267 8.62 0.36 -0.13
N LEU A 268 7.38 0.32 -0.63
CA LEU A 268 6.21 0.06 0.22
C LEU A 268 6.20 -1.37 0.74
N PHE A 269 6.59 -2.35 -0.10
CA PHE A 269 6.80 -3.72 0.33
C PHE A 269 7.82 -3.80 1.47
N LEU A 270 9.02 -3.24 1.26
CA LEU A 270 10.10 -3.28 2.26
C LEU A 270 9.66 -2.64 3.56
N THR A 271 9.03 -1.47 3.49
CA THR A 271 8.46 -0.76 4.65
C THR A 271 7.51 -1.68 5.42
N LEU A 272 6.56 -2.34 4.76
CA LEU A 272 5.60 -3.22 5.44
C LEU A 272 6.25 -4.50 6.01
N ALA A 273 7.30 -5.01 5.36
CA ALA A 273 8.05 -6.15 5.85
C ALA A 273 8.90 -5.82 7.09
N VAL A 274 9.58 -4.67 7.08
CA VAL A 274 10.35 -4.18 8.24
C VAL A 274 9.43 -3.75 9.37
N GLN A 275 8.28 -3.12 9.07
CA GLN A 275 7.24 -2.83 10.06
C GLN A 275 6.80 -4.11 10.79
N GLN A 276 6.56 -5.20 10.07
CA GLN A 276 6.15 -6.46 10.70
C GLN A 276 7.22 -7.01 11.66
N TYR A 277 8.50 -6.83 11.34
CA TYR A 277 9.61 -7.18 12.23
C TYR A 277 9.64 -6.27 13.47
N LEU A 278 9.56 -4.95 13.28
CA LEU A 278 9.60 -3.94 14.34
C LEU A 278 8.44 -4.09 15.34
N LEU A 279 7.23 -4.40 14.85
CA LEU A 279 6.07 -4.66 15.72
C LEU A 279 6.25 -5.86 16.66
N GLY A 280 7.21 -6.75 16.37
CA GLY A 280 7.59 -7.86 17.23
C GLY A 280 8.74 -7.55 18.18
N GLN A 281 9.34 -6.36 18.11
CA GLN A 281 10.47 -5.97 18.97
C GLN A 281 9.99 -5.51 20.35
N PRO A 282 10.75 -5.81 21.42
CA PRO A 282 10.39 -5.39 22.77
C PRO A 282 10.61 -3.89 23.00
N ILE A 283 11.47 -3.25 22.20
CA ILE A 283 11.88 -1.85 22.34
C ILE A 283 11.88 -1.21 20.95
N LEU A 284 11.34 0.01 20.87
CA LEU A 284 11.34 0.86 19.68
C LEU A 284 11.92 2.24 20.02
N PRO A 285 12.73 2.86 19.13
CA PRO A 285 13.30 2.27 17.92
C PRO A 285 14.19 1.04 18.22
N SER A 286 14.25 0.07 17.32
CA SER A 286 15.08 -1.13 17.52
C SER A 286 16.56 -0.73 17.48
N PRO A 287 17.42 -1.18 18.42
CA PRO A 287 18.84 -0.85 18.41
C PRO A 287 19.62 -1.45 17.22
N THR A 288 18.99 -2.37 16.49
CA THR A 288 19.56 -3.03 15.29
C THR A 288 19.16 -2.35 13.98
N ILE A 289 18.18 -1.43 14.02
CA ILE A 289 17.64 -0.75 12.84
C ILE A 289 18.03 0.71 12.92
N HIS A 290 18.70 1.17 11.86
CA HIS A 290 19.14 2.54 11.71
C HIS A 290 18.39 3.18 10.54
N ILE A 291 17.85 4.36 10.78
CA ILE A 291 17.09 5.12 9.79
C ILE A 291 17.73 6.49 9.72
N MET A 292 18.08 6.84 8.49
CA MET A 292 18.81 8.05 8.17
C MET A 292 17.97 8.96 7.28
N ASP A 293 18.16 10.27 7.49
CA ASP A 293 17.68 11.30 6.58
C ASP A 293 18.45 11.27 5.25
N PRO A 294 17.77 11.25 4.08
CA PRO A 294 18.40 11.34 2.77
C PRO A 294 19.46 12.44 2.63
N GLU A 295 19.30 13.59 3.30
CA GLU A 295 20.25 14.71 3.22
C GLU A 295 21.65 14.35 3.72
N MET A 296 21.75 13.41 4.66
CA MET A 296 23.03 12.94 5.21
C MET A 296 23.87 12.15 4.19
N LEU A 297 23.25 11.70 3.09
CA LEU A 297 23.92 10.94 2.02
C LEU A 297 24.50 11.83 0.93
N LEU A 298 24.11 13.11 0.84
CA LEU A 298 24.53 14.03 -0.24
C LEU A 298 26.06 14.13 -0.42
N PRO A 299 26.89 14.13 0.64
CA PRO A 299 28.35 14.14 0.47
C PRO A 299 28.92 12.86 -0.17
N TYR A 300 28.20 11.74 -0.07
CA TYR A 300 28.66 10.41 -0.48
C TYR A 300 28.07 9.98 -1.81
N MET A 301 26.83 10.37 -2.10
CA MET A 301 26.12 9.93 -3.29
C MET A 301 25.09 10.94 -3.79
N THR A 302 24.74 10.81 -5.07
CA THR A 302 23.69 11.57 -5.74
C THR A 302 22.83 10.59 -6.52
N ASP A 303 21.53 10.59 -6.26
CA ASP A 303 20.56 9.79 -6.99
C ASP A 303 20.14 10.55 -8.27
N PHE A 304 20.25 9.90 -9.42
CA PHE A 304 19.82 10.46 -10.70
C PHE A 304 18.31 10.27 -10.98
N GLU A 305 17.60 9.53 -10.12
CA GLU A 305 16.15 9.30 -10.17
C GLU A 305 15.65 8.95 -11.58
N THR A 306 16.35 8.06 -12.28
CA THR A 306 16.12 7.84 -13.72
C THR A 306 14.75 7.25 -14.03
N ALA A 307 14.03 6.77 -13.01
CA ALA A 307 12.60 6.43 -13.06
C ALA A 307 12.23 5.48 -14.22
N THR A 308 13.18 4.64 -14.63
CA THR A 308 13.15 3.88 -15.90
C THR A 308 12.00 2.87 -16.00
N TRP A 309 11.40 2.48 -14.88
CA TRP A 309 10.28 1.55 -14.81
C TRP A 309 8.90 2.24 -14.74
N HIS A 310 8.84 3.56 -14.54
CA HIS A 310 7.58 4.28 -14.46
C HIS A 310 6.81 4.20 -15.78
N GLN A 311 5.53 3.85 -15.70
CA GLN A 311 4.61 3.90 -16.83
C GLN A 311 3.60 5.05 -16.65
N SER A 312 2.60 5.13 -17.53
CA SER A 312 1.59 6.20 -17.49
C SER A 312 0.79 6.25 -16.17
N ASP A 313 0.62 5.10 -15.50
CA ASP A 313 -0.08 5.02 -14.22
C ASP A 313 0.69 5.72 -13.09
N ALA A 314 2.02 5.71 -13.13
CA ALA A 314 2.86 6.46 -12.20
C ALA A 314 2.56 7.96 -12.25
N GLN A 315 2.36 8.51 -13.45
CA GLN A 315 2.02 9.93 -13.63
C GLN A 315 0.64 10.25 -13.02
N VAL A 316 -0.34 9.38 -13.22
CA VAL A 316 -1.69 9.53 -12.64
C VAL A 316 -1.65 9.46 -11.11
N LEU A 317 -0.91 8.51 -10.55
CA LEU A 317 -0.77 8.35 -9.10
C LEU A 317 -0.03 9.53 -8.46
N LYS A 318 1.06 10.01 -9.09
CA LYS A 318 1.76 11.23 -8.65
C LYS A 318 0.83 12.45 -8.70
N TRP A 319 0.10 12.63 -9.80
CA TRP A 319 -0.88 13.72 -9.95
C TRP A 319 -2.00 13.68 -8.90
N LEU A 320 -2.46 12.48 -8.52
CA LEU A 320 -3.43 12.25 -7.45
C LEU A 320 -2.83 12.52 -6.06
N GLY A 321 -1.55 12.19 -5.86
CA GLY A 321 -0.82 12.46 -4.62
C GLY A 321 -0.79 13.94 -4.26
N ASP A 322 -0.63 14.81 -5.26
CA ASP A 322 -0.67 16.27 -5.09
C ASP A 322 -2.09 16.82 -4.84
N ARG A 323 -3.12 15.97 -4.93
CA ARG A 323 -4.55 16.34 -4.89
C ARG A 323 -5.33 15.44 -3.92
N PRO A 324 -5.05 15.52 -2.61
CA PRO A 324 -5.65 14.63 -1.62
C PRO A 324 -7.19 14.66 -1.64
N TRP A 325 -7.80 15.84 -1.79
CA TRP A 325 -9.26 15.97 -1.85
C TRP A 325 -9.87 15.30 -3.08
N THR A 326 -9.18 15.33 -4.23
CA THR A 326 -9.60 14.61 -5.43
C THR A 326 -9.54 13.11 -5.20
N TRP A 327 -8.43 12.62 -4.62
CA TRP A 327 -8.26 11.22 -4.26
C TRP A 327 -9.36 10.73 -3.33
N PHE A 328 -9.60 11.43 -2.21
CA PHE A 328 -10.64 11.04 -1.25
C PHE A 328 -12.05 11.09 -1.84
N SER A 329 -12.35 12.08 -2.69
CA SER A 329 -13.66 12.19 -3.34
C SER A 329 -13.91 11.06 -4.33
N LEU A 330 -12.92 10.74 -5.17
CA LEU A 330 -12.99 9.61 -6.11
C LEU A 330 -13.12 8.28 -5.36
N GLY A 331 -12.34 8.10 -4.29
CA GLY A 331 -12.44 6.93 -3.41
C GLY A 331 -13.83 6.79 -2.80
N PHE A 332 -14.40 7.86 -2.25
CA PHE A 332 -15.74 7.86 -1.66
C PHE A 332 -16.83 7.53 -2.67
N ILE A 333 -16.80 8.15 -3.86
CA ILE A 333 -17.73 7.85 -4.96
C ILE A 333 -17.59 6.40 -5.39
N GLY A 334 -16.35 5.91 -5.56
CA GLY A 334 -16.06 4.53 -5.94
C GLY A 334 -16.60 3.51 -4.94
N VAL A 335 -16.42 3.77 -3.63
CA VAL A 335 -16.96 2.91 -2.56
C VAL A 335 -18.49 2.89 -2.59
N ILE A 336 -19.15 4.05 -2.70
CA ILE A 336 -20.62 4.10 -2.77
C ILE A 336 -21.13 3.36 -4.00
N ALA A 337 -20.56 3.61 -5.17
CA ALA A 337 -20.95 2.97 -6.42
C ALA A 337 -20.72 1.44 -6.36
N GLY A 338 -19.60 1.01 -5.78
CA GLY A 338 -19.27 -0.40 -5.59
C GLY A 338 -20.26 -1.11 -4.66
N VAL A 339 -20.52 -0.54 -3.48
CA VAL A 339 -21.50 -1.07 -2.51
C VAL A 339 -22.90 -1.12 -3.11
N TYR A 340 -23.31 -0.07 -3.83
CA TYR A 340 -24.61 -0.03 -4.52
C TYR A 340 -24.72 -1.14 -5.56
N THR A 341 -23.74 -1.26 -6.45
CA THR A 341 -23.72 -2.26 -7.53
C THR A 341 -23.70 -3.68 -6.97
N PHE A 342 -22.87 -3.94 -5.95
CA PHE A 342 -22.80 -5.24 -5.28
C PHE A 342 -24.14 -5.63 -4.65
N ASN A 343 -24.79 -4.71 -3.92
CA ASN A 343 -26.11 -4.96 -3.33
C ASN A 343 -27.19 -5.17 -4.40
N CYS A 344 -27.14 -4.46 -5.53
CA CYS A 344 -28.05 -4.69 -6.65
C CYS A 344 -27.89 -6.09 -7.25
N VAL A 345 -26.65 -6.55 -7.46
CA VAL A 345 -26.36 -7.90 -7.97
C VAL A 345 -26.82 -8.96 -6.98
N LEU A 346 -26.48 -8.81 -5.70
CA LEU A 346 -26.81 -9.76 -4.64
C LEU A 346 -28.33 -9.87 -4.45
N SER A 347 -29.05 -8.74 -4.49
CA SER A 347 -30.52 -8.73 -4.43
C SER A 347 -31.15 -9.48 -5.62
N ARG A 348 -30.62 -9.27 -6.84
CA ARG A 348 -31.08 -9.98 -8.04
C ARG A 348 -30.82 -11.48 -7.95
N THR A 349 -29.63 -11.91 -7.51
CA THR A 349 -29.29 -13.34 -7.39
C THR A 349 -30.15 -14.03 -6.34
N PHE A 350 -30.32 -13.43 -5.15
CA PHE A 350 -31.20 -13.96 -4.11
C PHE A 350 -32.65 -14.06 -4.56
N THR A 351 -33.16 -13.06 -5.29
CA THR A 351 -34.53 -13.10 -5.82
C THR A 351 -34.71 -14.24 -6.83
N THR A 352 -33.72 -14.46 -7.71
CA THR A 352 -33.73 -15.54 -8.70
C THR A 352 -33.64 -16.92 -8.03
N LEU A 353 -32.78 -17.08 -7.03
CA LEU A 353 -32.66 -18.31 -6.24
C LEU A 353 -33.94 -18.62 -5.46
N TYR A 354 -34.53 -17.62 -4.81
CA TYR A 354 -35.79 -17.78 -4.07
C TYR A 354 -36.94 -18.20 -4.98
N ARG A 355 -37.00 -17.67 -6.22
CA ARG A 355 -37.99 -18.07 -7.24
C ARG A 355 -37.78 -19.48 -7.80
N LYS A 356 -36.58 -20.06 -7.68
CA LYS A 356 -36.30 -21.45 -8.12
C LYS A 356 -36.54 -22.50 -7.02
N LEU A 357 -36.61 -22.06 -5.75
CA LEU A 357 -36.80 -22.91 -4.58
C LEU A 357 -38.27 -23.02 -4.13
N LEU A 358 -39.14 -22.16 -4.67
CA LEU A 358 -40.60 -22.22 -4.60
C LEU A 358 -41.14 -22.74 -5.93
#